data_AF-A0A160PL39-F1
#
_entry.id   AF-A0A160PL39-F1
#
_cell.length_a   1.000
_cell.length_b   1.000
_cell.length_c   1.000
_cell.angle_alpha   90.00
_cell.angle_beta   90.00
_cell.angle_gamma   90.00
#
_symmetry.space_group_name_H-M   'P 1'
#
loop_
_entity.id
_entity.type
_entity.pdbx_description
1 polymer ?
#
loop_
_entity_poly.entity_id
_entity_poly.type
_entity_poly.pdbx_seq_one_letter_code
_entity_poly.pdbx_strand_id
1 'polypeptide(L)'
;MQAKALCRRLAEGGDKKEADKIYGAAIGKGSHPMGEVALAAMFPLTEARDGVERHRRAVEKRLVALAKGLPVAPWVEATRGVGLLSLAAIVGEAGDLGSYGNPAKLWKRMGLAVMPDGGRQRRVGGVEALDHGYSPARRSVMWNLGACIVKAGGPLKVIYDARKVYEAERVETKAHAHNRAQRYVEKRFLRDLWSQWRKGEGGHLMDGTQMAGAALTH
;
A
#
# COMPACT_ATOMS: atom_id res chain seq x y z
N MET A 1 -10.08 10.10 13.81
CA MET A 1 -9.13 10.97 14.53
C MET A 1 -9.87 11.67 15.65
N GLN A 2 -9.27 11.80 16.84
CA GLN A 2 -9.88 12.45 18.01
C GLN A 2 -10.25 13.93 17.74
N ALA A 3 -9.47 14.65 16.93
CA ALA A 3 -9.79 16.02 16.53
C ALA A 3 -11.18 16.14 15.85
N LYS A 4 -11.53 15.18 14.99
CA LYS A 4 -12.87 15.14 14.37
C LYS A 4 -13.97 14.81 15.37
N ALA A 5 -13.67 14.04 16.43
CA ALA A 5 -14.62 13.76 17.49
C ALA A 5 -14.90 15.02 18.34
N LEU A 6 -13.92 15.90 18.52
CA LEU A 6 -14.12 17.21 19.14
C LEU A 6 -15.01 18.11 18.26
N CYS A 7 -14.75 18.16 16.95
CA CYS A 7 -15.61 18.90 16.01
C CYS A 7 -17.05 18.35 16.00
N ARG A 8 -17.22 17.04 16.20
CA ARG A 8 -18.54 16.40 16.33
C ARG A 8 -19.33 16.82 17.56
N ARG A 9 -18.68 17.31 18.61
CA ARG A 9 -19.36 17.88 19.80
C ARG A 9 -19.81 19.33 19.57
N LEU A 10 -19.20 20.01 18.61
CA LEU A 10 -19.52 21.39 18.23
C LEU A 10 -20.55 21.49 17.10
N ALA A 11 -20.77 20.38 16.38
CA ALA A 11 -21.81 20.28 15.36
C ALA A 11 -23.20 20.11 16.01
N GLU A 12 -24.21 20.72 15.43
CA GLU A 12 -25.60 20.60 15.86
C GLU A 12 -26.07 19.15 15.78
N GLY A 13 -26.64 18.63 16.87
CA GLY A 13 -27.01 17.21 16.98
C GLY A 13 -25.85 16.23 16.77
N GLY A 14 -24.61 16.74 16.78
CA GLY A 14 -23.46 16.05 16.24
C GLY A 14 -23.69 15.62 14.79
N ASP A 15 -23.91 16.52 13.84
CA ASP A 15 -23.91 16.16 12.41
C ASP A 15 -22.49 15.89 11.88
N LYS A 16 -22.34 14.99 10.91
CA LYS A 16 -21.00 14.54 10.43
C LYS A 16 -20.46 15.49 9.39
N LYS A 17 -21.34 15.95 8.51
CA LYS A 17 -20.97 16.84 7.41
C LYS A 17 -20.65 18.22 7.97
N GLU A 18 -21.43 18.69 8.94
CA GLU A 18 -21.14 19.91 9.67
C GLU A 18 -19.83 19.81 10.45
N ALA A 19 -19.58 18.73 11.19
CA ALA A 19 -18.30 18.53 11.87
C ALA A 19 -17.10 18.53 10.90
N ASP A 20 -17.25 17.99 9.69
CA ASP A 20 -16.22 18.07 8.64
C ASP A 20 -16.01 19.52 8.14
N LYS A 21 -17.06 20.35 8.06
CA LYS A 21 -16.95 21.79 7.74
C LYS A 21 -16.28 22.56 8.88
N ILE A 22 -16.66 22.31 10.13
CA ILE A 22 -16.04 22.89 11.34
C ILE A 22 -14.55 22.58 11.37
N TYR A 23 -14.19 21.29 11.19
CA TYR A 23 -12.80 20.86 11.11
C TYR A 23 -12.07 21.56 9.97
N GLY A 24 -12.70 21.69 8.79
CA GLY A 24 -12.17 22.43 7.65
C GLY A 24 -11.83 23.87 8.01
N ALA A 25 -12.79 24.62 8.55
CA ALA A 25 -12.60 26.00 8.97
C ALA A 25 -11.47 26.14 10.00
N ALA A 26 -11.41 25.24 10.99
CA ALA A 26 -10.37 25.22 12.01
C ALA A 26 -8.95 25.03 11.45
N ILE A 27 -8.79 24.34 10.32
CA ILE A 27 -7.49 24.18 9.64
C ILE A 27 -7.31 25.15 8.46
N GLY A 28 -8.08 26.24 8.40
CA GLY A 28 -7.99 27.27 7.35
C GLY A 28 -8.58 26.86 6.00
N LYS A 29 -9.46 25.85 5.96
CA LYS A 29 -10.16 25.40 4.75
C LYS A 29 -11.66 25.71 4.84
N GLY A 30 -12.02 26.92 4.41
CA GLY A 30 -13.39 27.43 4.45
C GLY A 30 -13.66 28.28 5.70
N SER A 31 -14.93 28.54 5.98
CA SER A 31 -15.38 29.36 7.11
C SER A 31 -16.53 28.68 7.86
N HIS A 32 -16.54 28.81 9.18
CA HIS A 32 -17.59 28.32 10.05
C HIS A 32 -17.58 29.10 11.38
N PRO A 33 -18.73 29.45 11.98
CA PRO A 33 -18.76 30.16 13.28
C PRO A 33 -18.00 29.45 14.40
N MET A 34 -18.07 28.12 14.44
CA MET A 34 -17.33 27.29 15.41
C MET A 34 -15.86 27.04 15.02
N GLY A 35 -15.33 27.68 13.96
CA GLY A 35 -13.98 27.41 13.44
C GLY A 35 -12.86 27.74 14.45
N GLU A 36 -12.93 28.90 15.10
CA GLU A 36 -11.93 29.31 16.09
C GLU A 36 -12.01 28.47 17.38
N VAL A 37 -13.23 28.19 17.84
CA VAL A 37 -13.48 27.31 19.00
C VAL A 37 -12.93 25.91 18.73
N ALA A 38 -13.19 25.39 17.53
CA ALA A 38 -12.64 24.12 17.10
C ALA A 38 -11.11 24.20 17.07
N LEU A 39 -10.50 25.19 16.43
CA LEU A 39 -9.05 25.38 16.39
C LEU A 39 -8.43 25.28 17.79
N ALA A 40 -8.95 26.02 18.77
CA ALA A 40 -8.48 25.96 20.15
C ALA A 40 -8.61 24.56 20.75
N ALA A 41 -9.75 23.89 20.55
CA ALA A 41 -10.00 22.55 21.10
C ALA A 41 -9.11 21.46 20.48
N MET A 42 -8.79 21.54 19.19
CA MET A 42 -7.92 20.58 18.51
C MET A 42 -6.43 20.97 18.53
N PHE A 43 -6.07 22.17 18.99
CA PHE A 43 -4.69 22.67 18.96
C PHE A 43 -3.67 21.66 19.53
N PRO A 44 -3.86 21.07 20.74
CA PRO A 44 -2.90 20.10 21.28
C PRO A 44 -2.73 18.85 20.40
N LEU A 45 -3.82 18.39 19.78
CA LEU A 45 -3.81 17.21 18.91
C LEU A 45 -3.14 17.51 17.56
N THR A 46 -3.32 18.72 17.04
CA THR A 46 -2.67 19.18 15.81
C THR A 46 -1.17 19.33 16.03
N GLU A 47 -0.74 19.98 17.11
CA GLU A 47 0.68 20.13 17.45
C GLU A 47 1.37 18.77 17.65
N ALA A 48 0.74 17.86 18.40
CA ALA A 48 1.27 16.51 18.58
C ALA A 48 1.39 15.76 17.25
N ARG A 49 0.38 15.87 16.37
CA ARG A 49 0.42 15.27 15.04
C ARG A 49 1.56 15.83 14.21
N ASP A 50 1.74 17.15 14.21
CA ASP A 50 2.72 17.82 13.37
C ASP A 50 4.15 17.51 13.84
N GLY A 51 4.37 17.34 15.15
CA GLY A 51 5.61 16.79 15.70
C GLY A 51 5.94 15.39 15.16
N VAL A 52 4.97 14.46 15.24
CA VAL A 52 5.13 13.08 14.73
C VAL A 52 5.31 13.06 13.22
N GLU A 53 4.58 13.91 12.49
CA GLU A 53 4.62 14.00 11.03
C GLU A 53 6.00 14.41 10.52
N ARG A 54 6.70 15.31 11.23
CA ARG A 54 8.09 15.66 10.91
C ARG A 54 9.01 14.44 10.98
N HIS A 55 8.92 13.66 12.06
CA HIS A 55 9.72 12.45 12.21
C HIS A 55 9.35 11.39 11.18
N ARG A 56 8.06 11.20 10.90
CA ARG A 56 7.58 10.27 9.86
C ARG A 56 8.19 10.62 8.50
N ARG A 57 8.15 11.88 8.09
CA ARG A 57 8.74 12.33 6.81
C ARG A 57 10.24 12.09 6.74
N ALA A 58 10.96 12.28 7.84
CA ALA A 58 12.40 11.99 7.90
C ALA A 58 12.69 10.50 7.70
N VAL A 59 11.89 9.63 8.32
CA VAL A 59 11.98 8.17 8.14
C VAL A 59 11.62 7.78 6.71
N GLU A 60 10.53 8.30 6.15
CA GLU A 60 10.12 8.03 4.77
C GLU A 60 11.20 8.42 3.75
N LYS A 61 11.85 9.56 3.95
CA LYS A 61 12.99 9.98 3.11
C LYS A 61 14.14 8.98 3.17
N ARG A 62 14.48 8.47 4.35
CA ARG A 62 15.51 7.43 4.50
C ARG A 62 15.10 6.11 3.84
N LEU A 63 13.85 5.69 4.00
CA LEU A 63 13.31 4.49 3.37
C LEU A 63 13.34 4.59 1.84
N VAL A 64 12.99 5.74 1.28
CA VAL A 64 13.10 5.99 -0.17
C VAL A 64 14.55 5.90 -0.64
N ALA A 65 15.50 6.49 0.10
CA ALA A 65 16.92 6.41 -0.23
C ALA A 65 17.44 4.97 -0.24
N LEU A 66 17.07 4.16 0.77
CA LEU A 66 17.43 2.74 0.81
C LEU A 66 16.78 1.95 -0.33
N ALA A 67 15.49 2.18 -0.59
CA ALA A 67 14.79 1.51 -1.68
C ALA A 67 15.37 1.87 -3.06
N LYS A 68 15.89 3.09 -3.24
CA LYS A 68 16.56 3.52 -4.46
C LYS A 68 17.85 2.72 -4.75
N GLY A 69 18.51 2.20 -3.72
CA GLY A 69 19.70 1.36 -3.86
C GLY A 69 19.41 -0.08 -4.32
N LEU A 70 18.14 -0.47 -4.41
CA LEU A 70 17.77 -1.82 -4.85
C LEU A 70 17.84 -1.93 -6.38
N PRO A 71 18.34 -3.05 -6.95
CA PRO A 71 18.41 -3.25 -8.40
C PRO A 71 17.06 -3.09 -9.13
N VAL A 72 15.95 -3.35 -8.45
CA VAL A 72 14.59 -3.22 -9.01
C VAL A 72 14.08 -1.77 -9.06
N ALA A 73 14.76 -0.83 -8.40
CA ALA A 73 14.31 0.55 -8.25
C ALA A 73 13.99 1.26 -9.58
N PRO A 74 14.82 1.15 -10.65
CA PRO A 74 14.53 1.80 -11.93
C PRO A 74 13.21 1.33 -12.55
N TRP A 75 12.91 0.03 -12.44
CA TRP A 75 11.63 -0.51 -12.92
C TRP A 75 10.45 0.02 -12.11
N VAL A 76 10.59 0.16 -10.79
CA VAL A 76 9.55 0.73 -9.93
C VAL A 76 9.30 2.19 -10.28
N GLU A 77 10.35 3.00 -10.45
CA GLU A 77 10.25 4.42 -10.82
C GLU A 77 9.61 4.61 -12.21
N ALA A 78 9.87 3.70 -13.15
CA ALA A 78 9.21 3.67 -14.45
C ALA A 78 7.73 3.24 -14.39
N THR A 79 7.30 2.61 -13.29
CA THR A 79 5.92 2.11 -13.15
C THR A 79 4.99 3.21 -12.66
N ARG A 80 4.20 3.77 -13.59
CA ARG A 80 3.21 4.83 -13.28
C ARG A 80 2.28 4.43 -12.14
N GLY A 81 2.18 5.30 -11.15
CA GLY A 81 1.33 5.12 -9.97
C GLY A 81 1.98 4.35 -8.83
N VAL A 82 3.25 4.02 -8.94
CA VAL A 82 4.06 3.38 -7.90
C VAL A 82 5.27 4.26 -7.59
N GLY A 83 5.63 4.36 -6.32
CA GLY A 83 6.82 5.10 -5.87
C GLY A 83 7.72 4.25 -4.98
N LEU A 84 8.96 4.71 -4.80
CA LEU A 84 9.96 4.00 -3.98
C LEU A 84 9.55 3.82 -2.52
N LEU A 85 8.68 4.68 -1.98
CA LEU A 85 8.14 4.47 -0.64
C LEU A 85 7.24 3.22 -0.57
N SER A 86 6.47 2.94 -1.63
CA SER A 86 5.71 1.69 -1.73
C SER A 86 6.63 0.48 -1.85
N LEU A 87 7.73 0.59 -2.60
CA LEU A 87 8.75 -0.45 -2.65
C LEU A 87 9.34 -0.71 -1.26
N ALA A 88 9.75 0.34 -0.55
CA ALA A 88 10.30 0.23 0.80
C ALA A 88 9.31 -0.44 1.77
N ALA A 89 8.03 -0.07 1.72
CA ALA A 89 7.00 -0.68 2.56
C ALA A 89 6.77 -2.17 2.24
N ILE A 90 6.79 -2.55 0.96
CA ILE A 90 6.67 -3.97 0.56
C ILE A 90 7.86 -4.77 1.06
N VAL A 91 9.09 -4.29 0.83
CA VAL A 91 10.32 -4.95 1.28
C VAL A 91 10.39 -5.01 2.81
N GLY A 92 10.01 -3.95 3.52
CA GLY A 92 9.98 -3.94 4.98
C GLY A 92 9.03 -4.98 5.58
N GLU A 93 7.92 -5.28 4.91
CA GLU A 93 6.94 -6.28 5.36
C GLU A 93 7.26 -7.71 4.90
N ALA A 94 7.82 -7.85 3.70
CA ALA A 94 8.05 -9.13 3.04
C ALA A 94 9.51 -9.64 3.19
N GLY A 95 10.46 -8.77 3.53
CA GLY A 95 11.88 -9.07 3.47
C GLY A 95 12.37 -9.20 2.02
N ASP A 96 13.38 -10.04 1.83
CA ASP A 96 13.89 -10.39 0.51
C ASP A 96 12.82 -11.08 -0.35
N LEU A 97 12.49 -10.50 -1.51
CA LEU A 97 11.49 -11.05 -2.41
C LEU A 97 12.00 -12.28 -3.17
N GLY A 98 13.31 -12.45 -3.31
CA GLY A 98 13.97 -13.62 -3.93
C GLY A 98 13.72 -14.91 -3.17
N SER A 99 13.59 -14.82 -1.84
CA SER A 99 13.28 -15.94 -0.93
C SER A 99 11.92 -16.62 -1.18
N TYR A 100 10.99 -15.95 -1.87
CA TYR A 100 9.69 -16.53 -2.22
C TYR A 100 9.81 -17.38 -3.49
N GLY A 101 9.57 -18.69 -3.38
CA GLY A 101 9.66 -19.59 -4.54
C GLY A 101 8.65 -19.32 -5.66
N ASN A 102 7.56 -18.59 -5.38
CA ASN A 102 6.61 -18.12 -6.39
C ASN A 102 5.84 -16.89 -5.86
N PRO A 103 5.23 -16.09 -6.74
CA PRO A 103 4.53 -14.87 -6.34
C PRO A 103 3.27 -15.14 -5.51
N ALA A 104 2.68 -16.34 -5.55
CA ALA A 104 1.53 -16.68 -4.71
C ALA A 104 1.89 -16.77 -3.22
N LYS A 105 3.12 -17.18 -2.88
CA LYS A 105 3.63 -17.12 -1.50
C LYS A 105 3.77 -15.67 -1.02
N LEU A 106 4.28 -14.78 -1.88
CA LEU A 106 4.34 -13.34 -1.58
C LEU A 106 2.93 -12.74 -1.44
N TRP A 107 1.97 -13.15 -2.27
CA TRP A 107 0.57 -12.74 -2.10
C TRP A 107 0.01 -13.16 -0.74
N LYS A 108 0.26 -14.40 -0.28
CA LYS A 108 -0.16 -14.84 1.06
C LYS A 108 0.48 -14.00 2.16
N ARG A 109 1.77 -13.69 2.07
CA ARG A 109 2.46 -12.78 3.01
C ARG A 109 1.78 -11.41 3.08
N MET A 110 1.38 -10.87 1.94
CA MET A 110 0.83 -9.51 1.81
C MET A 110 -0.71 -9.42 1.95
N GLY A 111 -1.39 -10.49 2.37
CA GLY A 111 -2.85 -10.46 2.58
C GLY A 111 -3.70 -10.62 1.30
N LEU A 112 -3.10 -11.15 0.23
CA LEU A 112 -3.66 -11.22 -1.13
C LEU A 112 -3.99 -12.64 -1.61
N ALA A 113 -3.80 -13.67 -0.77
CA ALA A 113 -4.09 -15.05 -1.14
C ALA A 113 -5.60 -15.33 -1.33
N VAL A 114 -5.86 -16.36 -2.13
CA VAL A 114 -7.15 -17.08 -2.14
C VAL A 114 -6.95 -18.28 -1.22
N MET A 115 -7.89 -18.49 -0.32
CA MET A 115 -7.85 -19.56 0.68
C MET A 115 -8.43 -20.86 0.09
N PRO A 116 -8.19 -22.03 0.71
CA PRO A 116 -8.67 -23.32 0.19
C PRO A 116 -10.18 -23.39 -0.02
N ASP A 117 -10.96 -22.64 0.77
CA ASP A 117 -12.42 -22.48 0.64
C ASP A 117 -12.86 -21.63 -0.57
N GLY A 118 -11.92 -21.17 -1.40
CA GLY A 118 -12.16 -20.24 -2.51
C GLY A 118 -12.35 -18.78 -2.07
N GLY A 119 -12.35 -18.52 -0.77
CA GLY A 119 -12.51 -17.21 -0.17
C GLY A 119 -11.25 -16.36 -0.25
N ARG A 120 -11.39 -15.06 0.05
CA ARG A 120 -10.23 -14.17 0.20
C ARG A 120 -9.58 -14.38 1.57
N GLN A 121 -8.26 -14.27 1.63
CA GLN A 121 -7.54 -14.11 2.90
C GLN A 121 -8.08 -12.87 3.65
N ARG A 122 -8.49 -13.06 4.91
CA ARG A 122 -9.11 -12.04 5.77
C ARG A 122 -8.76 -12.28 7.23
N ARG A 123 -9.07 -11.32 8.10
CA ARG A 123 -9.03 -11.51 9.54
C ARG A 123 -10.15 -12.47 9.95
N VAL A 124 -9.79 -13.58 10.59
CA VAL A 124 -10.71 -14.55 11.20
C VAL A 124 -10.24 -14.84 12.63
N GLY A 125 -11.12 -15.45 13.43
CA GLY A 125 -10.79 -15.90 14.79
C GLY A 125 -10.45 -17.39 14.84
N GLY A 126 -10.00 -17.86 16.01
CA GLY A 126 -9.73 -19.28 16.25
C GLY A 126 -8.53 -19.83 15.48
N VAL A 127 -8.50 -21.16 15.32
CA VAL A 127 -7.39 -21.90 14.70
C VAL A 127 -7.17 -21.51 13.24
N GLU A 128 -8.24 -21.16 12.50
CA GLU A 128 -8.17 -20.71 11.11
C GLU A 128 -7.35 -19.42 10.93
N ALA A 129 -7.16 -18.63 12.00
CA ALA A 129 -6.35 -17.43 11.96
C ALA A 129 -4.89 -17.74 11.57
N LEU A 130 -4.38 -18.91 11.94
CA LEU A 130 -3.03 -19.38 11.58
C LEU A 130 -2.93 -19.65 10.07
N ASP A 131 -3.91 -20.34 9.49
CA ASP A 131 -3.95 -20.64 8.07
C ASP A 131 -4.08 -19.38 7.22
N HIS A 132 -4.96 -18.48 7.64
CA HIS A 132 -5.11 -17.17 7.04
C HIS A 132 -3.84 -16.35 7.18
N GLY A 133 -3.15 -16.36 8.33
CA GLY A 133 -1.94 -15.57 8.55
C GLY A 133 -2.10 -14.09 8.20
N TYR A 134 -3.32 -13.55 8.38
CA TYR A 134 -3.69 -12.24 7.85
C TYR A 134 -3.17 -11.12 8.74
N SER A 135 -2.34 -10.25 8.16
CA SER A 135 -1.91 -8.99 8.81
C SER A 135 -2.67 -7.80 8.21
N PRO A 136 -3.49 -7.09 9.01
CA PRO A 136 -4.13 -5.85 8.56
C PRO A 136 -3.13 -4.78 8.08
N ALA A 137 -1.95 -4.70 8.71
CA ALA A 137 -0.89 -3.76 8.34
C ALA A 137 -0.36 -4.05 6.92
N ARG A 138 0.01 -5.31 6.64
CA ARG A 138 0.47 -5.73 5.31
C ARG A 138 -0.57 -5.53 4.23
N ARG A 139 -1.83 -5.85 4.55
CA ARG A 139 -2.93 -5.63 3.60
C ARG A 139 -3.10 -4.13 3.30
N SER A 140 -2.91 -3.26 4.29
CA SER A 140 -3.01 -1.81 4.12
C SER A 140 -1.95 -1.27 3.16
N VAL A 141 -0.71 -1.79 3.22
CA VAL A 141 0.35 -1.44 2.24
C VAL A 141 -0.14 -1.68 0.82
N MET A 142 -0.69 -2.88 0.56
CA MET A 142 -1.20 -3.23 -0.77
C MET A 142 -2.42 -2.40 -1.17
N TRP A 143 -3.30 -2.07 -0.22
CA TRP A 143 -4.47 -1.26 -0.48
C TRP A 143 -4.07 0.15 -0.94
N ASN A 144 -3.12 0.76 -0.24
CA ASN A 144 -2.62 2.09 -0.56
C ASN A 144 -1.93 2.10 -1.93
N LEU A 145 -1.13 1.08 -2.23
CA LEU A 145 -0.54 0.89 -3.56
C LEU A 145 -1.63 0.83 -4.65
N GLY A 146 -2.63 -0.04 -4.49
CA GLY A 146 -3.73 -0.17 -5.45
C GLY A 146 -4.47 1.14 -5.67
N ALA A 147 -4.71 1.90 -4.59
CA ALA A 147 -5.34 3.23 -4.69
C ALA A 147 -4.46 4.24 -5.43
N CYS A 148 -3.14 4.23 -5.22
CA CYS A 148 -2.19 5.06 -5.96
C CYS A 148 -2.20 4.74 -7.46
N ILE A 149 -2.14 3.45 -7.82
CA ILE A 149 -2.26 2.99 -9.21
C ILE A 149 -3.55 3.50 -9.85
N VAL A 150 -4.69 3.33 -9.16
CA VAL A 150 -6.00 3.71 -9.71
C VAL A 150 -6.09 5.21 -9.94
N LYS A 151 -5.59 6.02 -9.01
CA LYS A 151 -5.60 7.50 -9.10
C LYS A 151 -4.62 8.04 -10.14
N ALA A 152 -3.46 7.41 -10.30
CA ALA A 152 -2.40 7.90 -11.18
C ALA A 152 -2.67 7.67 -12.68
N GLY A 153 -3.55 6.72 -13.01
CA GLY A 153 -3.83 6.32 -14.39
C GLY A 153 -2.78 5.38 -15.00
N GLY A 154 -2.76 5.28 -16.33
CA GLY A 154 -1.74 4.53 -17.07
C GLY A 154 -2.01 3.03 -17.23
N PRO A 155 -0.98 2.22 -17.58
CA PRO A 155 -1.18 0.83 -18.01
C PRO A 155 -1.84 -0.08 -16.95
N LEU A 156 -1.45 0.03 -15.68
CA LEU A 156 -2.06 -0.76 -14.61
C LEU A 156 -3.51 -0.33 -14.34
N LYS A 157 -3.86 0.95 -14.57
CA LYS A 157 -5.25 1.43 -14.49
C LYS A 157 -6.12 0.82 -15.59
N VAL A 158 -5.61 0.68 -16.81
CA VAL A 158 -6.34 0.01 -17.92
C VAL A 158 -6.69 -1.43 -17.54
N ILE A 159 -5.75 -2.16 -16.94
CA ILE A 159 -5.99 -3.53 -16.47
C ILE A 159 -7.04 -3.55 -15.34
N TYR A 160 -6.96 -2.59 -14.41
CA TYR A 160 -7.97 -2.43 -13.37
C TYR A 160 -9.35 -2.15 -13.96
N ASP A 161 -9.48 -1.27 -14.96
CA ASP A 161 -10.76 -0.89 -15.56
C ASP A 161 -11.40 -2.07 -16.29
N ALA A 162 -10.61 -2.78 -17.11
CA ALA A 162 -11.05 -4.01 -17.76
C ALA A 162 -11.51 -5.05 -16.74
N ARG A 163 -10.76 -5.22 -15.65
CA ARG A 163 -11.15 -6.14 -14.58
C ARG A 163 -12.40 -5.67 -13.85
N LYS A 164 -12.59 -4.37 -13.65
CA LYS A 164 -13.75 -3.81 -12.97
C LYS A 164 -15.04 -4.06 -13.78
N VAL A 165 -14.97 -3.95 -15.10
CA VAL A 165 -16.08 -4.31 -16.01
C VAL A 165 -16.38 -5.81 -15.87
N TYR A 166 -15.35 -6.66 -16.00
CA TYR A 166 -15.49 -8.11 -15.85
C TYR A 166 -16.12 -8.53 -14.51
N GLU A 167 -15.74 -7.88 -13.41
CA GLU A 167 -16.30 -8.21 -12.09
C GLU A 167 -17.70 -7.62 -11.87
N ALA A 168 -18.10 -6.57 -12.59
CA ALA A 168 -19.39 -5.91 -12.41
C ALA A 168 -20.57 -6.84 -12.71
N GLU A 169 -20.40 -7.78 -13.64
CA GLU A 169 -21.40 -8.80 -13.99
C GLU A 169 -21.48 -9.95 -12.97
N ARG A 170 -20.53 -10.01 -12.02
CA ARG A 170 -20.33 -11.16 -11.11
C ARG A 170 -20.59 -10.82 -9.65
N VAL A 171 -21.01 -9.59 -9.38
CA VAL A 171 -21.22 -9.05 -8.03
C VAL A 171 -22.40 -8.10 -7.99
N GLU A 172 -23.04 -8.00 -6.84
CA GLU A 172 -24.23 -7.16 -6.65
C GLU A 172 -23.92 -5.66 -6.64
N THR A 173 -22.72 -5.27 -6.18
CA THR A 173 -22.41 -3.85 -5.95
C THR A 173 -21.16 -3.38 -6.71
N LYS A 174 -21.22 -2.13 -7.19
CA LYS A 174 -20.06 -1.46 -7.81
C LYS A 174 -18.84 -1.43 -6.89
N ALA A 175 -19.06 -1.38 -5.57
CA ALA A 175 -18.00 -1.43 -4.56
C ALA A 175 -17.31 -2.81 -4.52
N HIS A 176 -18.06 -3.91 -4.63
CA HIS A 176 -17.47 -5.25 -4.73
C HIS A 176 -16.63 -5.41 -6.01
N ALA A 177 -17.12 -4.92 -7.15
CA ALA A 177 -16.39 -4.96 -8.42
C ALA A 177 -15.07 -4.17 -8.33
N HIS A 178 -15.14 -2.95 -7.77
CA HIS A 178 -13.97 -2.12 -7.47
C HIS A 178 -12.94 -2.86 -6.61
N ASN A 179 -13.36 -3.43 -5.48
CA ASN A 179 -12.45 -4.09 -4.54
C ASN A 179 -11.78 -5.33 -5.15
N ARG A 180 -12.52 -6.10 -5.96
CA ARG A 180 -11.97 -7.27 -6.67
C ARG A 180 -11.00 -6.85 -7.77
N ALA A 181 -11.33 -5.83 -8.55
CA ALA A 181 -10.45 -5.28 -9.58
C ALA A 181 -9.17 -4.68 -8.98
N GLN A 182 -9.27 -3.96 -7.86
CA GLN A 182 -8.11 -3.43 -7.15
C GLN A 182 -7.22 -4.56 -6.64
N ARG A 183 -7.79 -5.59 -6.01
CA ARG A 183 -7.03 -6.78 -5.57
C ARG A 183 -6.32 -7.48 -6.74
N TYR A 184 -6.95 -7.51 -7.91
CA TYR A 184 -6.36 -8.11 -9.10
C TYR A 184 -5.10 -7.35 -9.56
N VAL A 185 -5.14 -6.02 -9.64
CA VAL A 185 -3.97 -5.22 -10.03
C VAL A 185 -2.88 -5.20 -8.97
N GLU A 186 -3.24 -5.23 -7.68
CA GLU A 186 -2.29 -5.40 -6.58
C GLU A 186 -1.50 -6.72 -6.73
N LYS A 187 -2.20 -7.83 -7.01
CA LYS A 187 -1.56 -9.14 -7.25
C LYS A 187 -0.68 -9.12 -8.50
N ARG A 188 -1.14 -8.49 -9.58
CA ARG A 188 -0.38 -8.36 -10.83
C ARG A 188 0.91 -7.58 -10.63
N PHE A 189 0.85 -6.45 -9.93
CA PHE A 189 2.04 -5.69 -9.59
C PHE A 189 3.02 -6.51 -8.76
N LEU A 190 2.59 -7.20 -7.69
CA LEU A 190 3.51 -8.01 -6.87
C LEU A 190 4.16 -9.15 -7.65
N ARG A 191 3.43 -9.75 -8.60
CA ARG A 191 3.99 -10.77 -9.48
C ARG A 191 5.12 -10.19 -10.34
N ASP A 192 4.87 -9.03 -10.95
CA ASP A 192 5.83 -8.38 -11.83
C ASP A 192 7.04 -7.88 -11.02
N LEU A 193 6.81 -7.30 -9.84
CA LEU A 193 7.86 -6.90 -8.89
C LEU A 193 8.74 -8.10 -8.49
N TRP A 194 8.12 -9.22 -8.11
CA TRP A 194 8.86 -10.44 -7.76
C TRP A 194 9.70 -10.97 -8.93
N SER A 195 9.16 -10.93 -10.15
CA SER A 195 9.90 -11.34 -11.35
C SER A 195 11.09 -10.42 -11.62
N GLN A 196 10.90 -9.10 -11.53
CA GLN A 196 11.94 -8.11 -11.77
C GLN A 196 13.03 -8.14 -10.68
N TRP A 197 12.64 -8.39 -9.43
CA TRP A 197 13.57 -8.59 -8.32
C TRP A 197 14.57 -9.70 -8.63
N ARG A 198 14.06 -10.89 -9.00
CA ARG A 198 14.89 -12.05 -9.33
C ARG A 198 15.76 -11.88 -10.57
N LYS A 199 15.31 -11.08 -11.56
CA LYS A 199 16.16 -10.71 -12.71
C LYS A 199 17.33 -9.83 -12.27
N GLY A 200 17.10 -8.91 -11.33
CA GLY A 200 18.15 -8.08 -10.73
C GLY A 200 19.16 -8.89 -9.93
N GLU A 201 18.71 -9.90 -9.17
CA GLU A 201 19.60 -10.85 -8.47
C GLU A 201 20.42 -11.71 -9.43
N GLY A 202 19.80 -12.20 -10.52
CA GLY A 202 20.49 -12.98 -11.55
C GLY A 202 21.57 -12.20 -12.30
N GLY A 203 21.46 -10.88 -12.39
CA GLY A 203 22.50 -10.00 -12.91
C GLY A 203 23.69 -9.82 -11.97
N HIS A 204 23.47 -9.92 -10.65
CA HIS A 204 24.52 -9.79 -9.64
C HIS A 204 25.35 -11.08 -9.49
N LEU A 205 24.76 -12.25 -9.77
CA LEU A 205 25.45 -13.55 -9.72
C LEU A 205 26.31 -13.86 -10.96
N MET A 206 26.15 -13.10 -12.05
CA MET A 206 26.90 -13.30 -13.30
C MET A 206 28.14 -12.40 -13.43
N ASP A 207 28.44 -11.56 -12.43
CA ASP A 207 29.52 -10.56 -12.50
C ASP A 207 30.65 -10.83 -11.48
N GLY A 208 30.98 -12.09 -11.16
CA GLY A 208 32.00 -12.32 -10.13
C GLY A 208 32.72 -13.66 -9.97
N THR A 209 32.35 -14.79 -10.61
CA THR A 209 33.08 -16.06 -10.28
C THR A 209 33.12 -17.17 -11.34
N GLN A 210 32.97 -16.92 -12.65
CA GLN A 210 33.21 -17.98 -13.64
C GLN A 210 33.96 -17.51 -14.89
N MET A 211 35.21 -17.09 -14.73
CA MET A 211 36.23 -17.10 -15.80
C MET A 211 37.63 -17.40 -15.21
N ALA A 212 37.78 -18.54 -14.53
CA ALA A 212 39.09 -19.14 -14.24
C ALA A 212 38.89 -20.62 -13.87
N GLY A 213 39.09 -21.54 -14.82
CA GLY A 213 39.03 -22.97 -14.52
C GLY A 213 38.99 -23.90 -15.72
N ALA A 214 38.67 -23.39 -16.92
CA ALA A 214 38.66 -24.19 -18.15
C ALA A 214 39.82 -23.80 -19.08
N ALA A 215 41.06 -23.96 -18.61
CA ALA A 215 42.24 -24.12 -19.45
C ALA A 215 43.41 -24.54 -18.55
N LEU A 216 43.72 -25.84 -18.53
CA LEU A 216 45.06 -26.43 -18.43
C LEU A 216 44.90 -27.94 -18.21
N THR A 217 44.54 -28.63 -19.29
CA THR A 217 44.94 -30.02 -19.50
C THR A 217 45.81 -30.01 -20.75
N HIS A 218 47.13 -30.06 -20.55
CA HIS A 218 48.11 -30.87 -21.25
C HIS A 218 49.49 -30.63 -20.61
#